data_AF-A0A3M0ZPI4-F1
#
_entry.id   AF-A0A3M0ZPI4-F1
#
_cell.length_a   1.000
_cell.length_b   1.000
_cell.length_c   1.000
_cell.angle_alpha   90.00
_cell.angle_beta   90.00
_cell.angle_gamma   90.00
#
_symmetry.space_group_name_H-M   'P 1'
#
loop_
_entity.id
_entity.type
_entity.pdbx_description
1 polymer ?
#
loop_
_entity_poly.entity_id
_entity_poly.type
_entity_poly.pdbx_seq_one_letter_code
_entity_poly.pdbx_strand_id
1 'polypeptide(L)'
;GSINQPTELDLIWSKASDQLSIIGGKNKNLLKLKIKSEKGILDPIKTVSNYWLQVTTDIDSSAFINDTSLTDTTYHLTGLSNSTDYWWRVTAKNEAGWGTFTDWYKFTTISNSPGVPIPIYPLSNTNIVDTSKYLTFIWSKAPFAESYSIEIGFDNNFDSLLYSKNNR
;
A
#
# COMPACT_ATOMS: atom_id res chain seq x y z
N GLY A 1 0.81 -18.52 6.49
CA GLY A 1 1.35 -17.19 6.80
C GLY A 1 1.44 -16.44 5.49
N SER A 2 0.65 -15.38 5.35
CA SER A 2 0.32 -14.77 4.06
C SER A 2 1.53 -14.17 3.35
N ILE A 3 1.59 -14.48 2.06
CA ILE A 3 2.59 -14.12 1.05
C ILE A 3 1.93 -13.04 0.18
N ASN A 4 2.70 -12.04 -0.28
CA ASN A 4 2.29 -10.92 -1.15
C ASN A 4 1.76 -9.66 -0.43
N GLN A 5 2.65 -8.70 -0.21
CA GLN A 5 2.26 -7.30 -0.02
C GLN A 5 2.33 -6.60 -1.39
N PRO A 6 1.29 -5.86 -1.81
CA PRO A 6 1.30 -5.23 -3.11
C PRO A 6 2.14 -3.94 -3.07
N THR A 7 3.02 -3.76 -4.05
CA THR A 7 3.79 -2.52 -4.33
C THR A 7 2.95 -1.42 -4.97
N GLU A 8 1.66 -1.71 -5.16
CA GLU A 8 0.64 -0.87 -5.76
C GLU A 8 -0.61 -0.97 -4.89
N LEU A 9 -1.23 0.16 -4.54
CA LEU A 9 -2.47 0.17 -3.77
C LEU A 9 -3.58 0.69 -4.67
N ASP A 10 -4.55 -0.16 -5.00
CA ASP A 10 -5.77 0.29 -5.67
C ASP A 10 -6.67 0.97 -4.64
N LEU A 11 -6.68 2.29 -4.66
CA LEU A 11 -7.69 3.06 -3.95
C LEU A 11 -9.01 2.92 -4.71
N ILE A 12 -9.93 2.07 -4.23
CA ILE A 12 -11.26 1.90 -4.86
C ILE A 12 -12.27 2.79 -4.15
N TRP A 13 -12.99 3.64 -4.90
CA TRP A 13 -14.12 4.40 -4.36
C TRP A 13 -15.44 4.15 -5.11
N SER A 14 -16.57 4.28 -4.42
CA SER A 14 -17.88 4.15 -5.05
C SER A 14 -18.15 5.30 -6.01
N LYS A 15 -18.68 5.01 -7.21
CA LYS A 15 -19.32 6.04 -8.05
C LYS A 15 -20.42 6.74 -7.23
N ALA A 16 -20.51 8.07 -7.30
CA ALA A 16 -21.44 8.87 -6.50
C ALA A 16 -22.93 8.75 -6.91
N SER A 17 -23.36 7.57 -7.36
CA SER A 17 -24.75 7.21 -7.55
C SER A 17 -25.15 6.18 -6.50
N ASP A 18 -25.27 6.61 -5.23
CA ASP A 18 -26.05 5.94 -4.15
C ASP A 18 -25.96 6.65 -2.77
N GLN A 19 -25.90 7.99 -2.73
CA GLN A 19 -25.98 8.77 -1.47
C GLN A 19 -27.37 9.39 -1.23
N LEU A 20 -28.42 8.81 -1.81
CA LEU A 20 -29.81 9.10 -1.45
C LEU A 20 -30.54 7.80 -1.13
N SER A 21 -30.46 7.35 0.14
CA SER A 21 -31.61 6.89 0.96
C SER A 21 -31.24 5.88 2.05
N ILE A 22 -30.65 6.33 3.17
CA ILE A 22 -30.99 5.73 4.48
C ILE A 22 -31.15 6.86 5.50
N ILE A 23 -32.34 7.45 5.56
CA ILE A 23 -32.87 7.98 6.82
C ILE A 23 -34.10 7.13 7.15
N GLY A 24 -33.91 6.20 8.09
CA GLY A 24 -34.97 5.64 8.92
C GLY A 24 -35.99 4.70 8.27
N GLY A 25 -35.88 3.40 8.62
CA GLY A 25 -37.04 2.55 8.94
C GLY A 25 -38.06 2.23 7.84
N LYS A 26 -38.05 0.95 7.41
CA LYS A 26 -39.16 0.15 6.83
C LYS A 26 -40.29 0.93 6.11
N ASN A 27 -40.42 0.76 4.79
CA ASN A 27 -41.71 0.43 4.16
C ASN A 27 -41.58 -0.02 2.69
N LYS A 28 -42.20 -1.16 2.37
CA LYS A 28 -42.22 -1.88 1.08
C LYS A 28 -43.00 -1.18 -0.06
N ASN A 29 -42.92 0.15 -0.21
CA ASN A 29 -43.70 0.89 -1.23
C ASN A 29 -42.90 1.86 -2.12
N LEU A 30 -41.58 1.69 -2.23
CA LEU A 30 -40.70 2.54 -3.06
C LEU A 30 -40.86 2.37 -4.59
N LEU A 31 -41.81 1.55 -5.06
CA LEU A 31 -42.03 1.29 -6.50
C LEU A 31 -43.16 2.12 -7.15
N LYS A 32 -43.89 2.96 -6.41
CA LYS A 32 -44.93 3.83 -6.99
C LYS A 32 -44.99 5.14 -6.19
N LEU A 33 -45.01 6.29 -6.89
CA LEU A 33 -45.07 7.67 -6.38
C LEU A 33 -43.67 8.20 -6.01
N LYS A 34 -42.99 9.09 -6.73
CA LYS A 34 -43.27 10.11 -7.76
C LYS A 34 -41.98 10.16 -8.60
N ILE A 35 -41.96 10.28 -9.94
CA ILE A 35 -42.21 11.52 -10.68
C ILE A 35 -42.89 11.18 -12.02
N LYS A 36 -44.20 11.42 -12.11
CA LYS A 36 -44.81 11.95 -13.33
C LYS A 36 -44.95 13.45 -13.08
N SER A 37 -44.02 14.26 -13.58
CA SER A 37 -44.30 15.66 -13.87
C SER A 37 -44.77 15.73 -15.32
N GLU A 38 -46.02 16.10 -15.51
CA GLU A 38 -46.50 16.58 -16.80
C GLU A 38 -45.70 17.85 -17.14
N LYS A 39 -45.07 17.86 -18.33
CA LYS A 39 -44.11 18.84 -18.85
C LYS A 39 -42.73 18.87 -18.17
N GLY A 40 -41.75 18.30 -18.87
CA GLY A 40 -40.31 18.52 -18.65
C GLY A 40 -39.66 17.34 -17.95
N ILE A 41 -38.93 16.53 -18.72
CA ILE A 41 -38.01 15.51 -18.24
C ILE A 41 -37.01 16.21 -17.29
N LEU A 42 -36.93 15.77 -16.04
CA LEU A 42 -35.81 16.16 -15.16
C LEU A 42 -34.53 15.67 -15.81
N ASP A 43 -33.58 16.58 -16.03
CA ASP A 43 -32.27 16.27 -16.61
C ASP A 43 -31.69 15.03 -15.92
N PRO A 44 -31.17 14.05 -16.69
CA PRO A 44 -30.60 12.85 -16.13
C PRO A 44 -29.51 13.25 -15.12
N ILE A 45 -29.54 12.60 -13.96
CA ILE A 45 -28.57 12.72 -12.87
C ILE A 45 -27.19 13.09 -13.42
N LYS A 46 -26.69 14.28 -13.10
CA LYS A 46 -25.39 14.80 -13.56
C LYS A 46 -24.31 13.76 -13.28
N THR A 47 -23.83 13.11 -14.33
CA THR A 47 -22.82 12.05 -14.23
C THR A 47 -21.53 12.64 -13.69
N VAL A 48 -20.89 11.92 -12.76
CA VAL A 48 -19.55 12.30 -12.29
C VAL A 48 -18.59 12.24 -13.48
N SER A 49 -17.91 13.34 -13.74
CA SER A 49 -16.99 13.49 -14.86
C SER A 49 -15.53 13.32 -14.46
N ASN A 50 -15.17 13.68 -13.23
CA ASN A 50 -13.79 13.62 -12.73
C ASN A 50 -13.72 13.42 -11.21
N TYR A 51 -12.51 13.12 -10.73
CA TYR A 51 -12.15 13.08 -9.32
C TYR A 51 -10.89 13.91 -9.06
N TRP A 52 -10.81 14.46 -7.84
CA TRP A 52 -9.63 15.15 -7.33
C TRP A 52 -9.14 14.41 -6.10
N LEU A 53 -7.97 13.79 -6.23
CA LEU A 53 -7.24 13.12 -5.16
C LEU A 53 -6.21 14.05 -4.52
N GLN A 54 -6.14 14.03 -3.21
CA GLN A 54 -5.05 14.61 -2.43
C GLN A 54 -4.36 13.54 -1.59
N VAL A 55 -3.03 13.54 -1.59
CA VAL A 55 -2.21 12.65 -0.76
C VAL A 55 -1.10 13.45 -0.07
N THR A 56 -0.82 13.16 1.21
CA THR A 56 0.28 13.78 1.97
C THR A 56 0.80 12.88 3.08
N THR A 57 1.98 13.19 3.59
CA THR A 57 2.56 12.65 4.82
C THR A 57 2.40 13.60 6.01
N ASP A 58 1.84 14.80 5.79
CA ASP A 58 1.59 15.79 6.84
C ASP A 58 0.41 16.67 6.43
N ILE A 59 -0.74 16.41 7.05
CA ILE A 59 -1.99 17.14 6.83
C ILE A 59 -1.89 18.64 7.15
N ASP A 60 -0.96 19.03 8.03
CA ASP A 60 -0.78 20.41 8.48
C ASP A 60 0.18 21.19 7.55
N SER A 61 1.01 20.49 6.78
CA SER A 61 2.07 21.09 5.95
C SER A 61 1.58 21.79 4.68
N SER A 62 0.31 21.61 4.28
CA SER A 62 -0.25 21.99 2.97
C SER A 62 0.46 21.39 1.73
N ALA A 63 1.49 20.57 1.92
CA ALA A 63 2.20 19.88 0.86
C ALA A 63 1.42 18.62 0.46
N PHE A 64 0.62 18.75 -0.60
CA PHE A 64 -0.17 17.66 -1.14
C PHE A 64 0.28 17.30 -2.55
N ILE A 65 0.36 16.00 -2.82
CA ILE A 65 0.17 15.50 -4.19
C ILE A 65 -1.29 15.81 -4.55
N ASN A 66 -1.50 16.53 -5.65
CA ASN A 66 -2.82 16.90 -6.14
C ASN A 66 -3.01 16.35 -7.55
N ASP A 67 -4.01 15.49 -7.73
CA ASP A 67 -4.39 15.01 -9.06
C ASP A 67 -5.88 15.25 -9.31
N THR A 68 -6.18 16.12 -10.26
CA THR A 68 -7.55 16.46 -10.68
C THR A 68 -7.94 15.81 -12.02
N SER A 69 -7.04 15.01 -12.60
CA SER A 69 -7.20 14.42 -13.95
C SER A 69 -7.94 13.08 -13.92
N LEU A 70 -8.20 12.55 -12.73
CA LEU A 70 -8.77 11.23 -12.52
C LEU A 70 -10.20 11.15 -13.06
N THR A 71 -10.49 10.10 -13.83
CA THR A 71 -11.83 9.81 -14.38
C THR A 71 -12.37 8.46 -13.89
N ASP A 72 -11.48 7.55 -13.49
CA ASP A 72 -11.84 6.26 -12.93
C ASP A 72 -11.96 6.35 -11.40
N THR A 73 -12.37 5.24 -10.79
CA THR A 73 -12.48 5.05 -9.35
C THR A 73 -11.26 4.37 -8.71
N THR A 74 -10.12 4.41 -9.40
CA THR A 74 -8.84 3.80 -9.02
C THR A 74 -7.67 4.76 -9.24
N TYR A 75 -6.63 4.65 -8.41
CA TYR A 75 -5.39 5.42 -8.54
C TYR A 75 -4.18 4.61 -8.08
N HIS A 76 -3.17 4.49 -8.94
CA HIS A 76 -1.92 3.80 -8.64
C HIS A 76 -0.87 4.79 -8.11
N LEU A 77 -0.65 4.78 -6.80
CA LEU A 77 0.35 5.63 -6.15
C LEU A 77 1.70 4.90 -6.07
N THR A 78 2.78 5.55 -6.55
CA THR A 78 4.16 5.02 -6.52
C THR A 78 5.08 5.94 -5.73
N GLY A 79 6.31 5.49 -5.43
CA GLY A 79 7.31 6.30 -4.71
C GLY A 79 7.05 6.44 -3.20
N LEU A 80 6.31 5.50 -2.61
CA LEU A 80 6.04 5.47 -1.18
C LEU A 80 7.31 5.13 -0.39
N SER A 81 7.57 5.88 0.67
CA SER A 81 8.63 5.62 1.64
C SER A 81 8.16 4.57 2.64
N ASN A 82 9.07 3.71 3.09
CA ASN A 82 8.78 2.69 4.11
C ASN A 82 8.59 3.32 5.49
N SER A 83 7.88 2.64 6.40
CA SER A 83 7.64 3.10 7.78
C SER A 83 7.10 4.53 7.84
N THR A 84 6.24 4.90 6.89
CA THR A 84 5.74 6.26 6.70
C THR A 84 4.22 6.27 6.73
N ASP A 85 3.66 7.23 7.46
CA ASP A 85 2.22 7.49 7.47
C ASP A 85 1.83 8.33 6.26
N TYR A 86 0.74 7.92 5.61
CA TYR A 86 0.14 8.62 4.49
C TYR A 86 -1.34 8.89 4.78
N TRP A 87 -1.78 10.08 4.39
CA TRP A 87 -3.16 10.53 4.44
C TRP A 87 -3.63 10.84 3.03
N TRP A 88 -4.86 10.44 2.72
CA TRP A 88 -5.47 10.74 1.44
C TRP A 88 -6.96 11.08 1.57
N ARG A 89 -7.47 11.86 0.63
CA ARG A 89 -8.90 12.19 0.48
C ARG A 89 -9.25 12.44 -0.97
N VAL A 90 -10.52 12.30 -1.33
CA VAL A 90 -10.98 12.46 -2.71
C VAL A 90 -12.28 13.29 -2.77
N THR A 91 -12.49 14.03 -3.86
CA THR A 91 -13.78 14.63 -4.20
C THR A 91 -14.16 14.34 -5.64
N ALA A 92 -15.45 14.35 -5.95
CA ALA A 92 -15.99 14.13 -7.28
C ALA A 92 -16.40 15.45 -7.95
N LYS A 93 -16.33 15.50 -9.28
CA LYS A 93 -16.83 16.59 -10.11
C LYS A 93 -18.01 16.12 -10.94
N ASN A 94 -19.00 16.99 -11.12
CA ASN A 94 -19.98 16.86 -12.18
C ASN A 94 -20.16 18.22 -12.89
N GLU A 95 -21.18 18.37 -13.72
CA GLU A 95 -21.43 19.64 -14.44
C GLU A 95 -21.70 20.83 -13.50
N ALA A 96 -22.07 20.61 -12.23
CA ALA A 96 -22.24 21.68 -11.25
C ALA A 96 -20.90 22.12 -10.61
N GLY A 97 -19.81 21.38 -10.83
CA GLY A 97 -18.50 21.65 -10.25
C GLY A 97 -18.03 20.53 -9.32
N TRP A 98 -17.04 20.85 -8.49
CA TRP A 98 -16.48 19.95 -7.48
C TRP A 98 -17.38 19.87 -6.24
N GLY A 99 -17.56 18.65 -5.72
CA GLY A 99 -18.23 18.41 -4.45
C GLY A 99 -17.31 18.61 -3.25
N THR A 100 -17.82 18.27 -2.07
CA THR A 100 -17.04 18.24 -0.82
C THR A 100 -16.09 17.05 -0.84
N PHE A 101 -14.88 17.24 -0.32
CA PHE A 101 -13.95 16.15 -0.06
C PHE A 101 -14.50 15.16 0.98
N THR A 102 -14.09 13.90 0.88
CA THR A 102 -14.19 12.94 1.98
C THR A 102 -13.36 13.39 3.18
N ASP A 103 -13.59 12.75 4.33
CA ASP A 103 -12.64 12.77 5.43
C ASP A 103 -11.27 12.24 5.00
N TRP A 104 -10.24 12.58 5.78
CA TRP A 104 -8.90 12.03 5.58
C TRP A 104 -8.84 10.57 6.03
N TYR A 105 -8.44 9.71 5.12
CA TYR A 105 -8.12 8.31 5.39
C TYR A 105 -6.61 8.15 5.58
N LYS A 106 -6.21 7.34 6.56
CA LYS A 106 -4.80 7.11 6.90
C LYS A 106 -4.40 5.66 6.63
N PHE A 107 -3.22 5.46 6.08
CA PHE A 107 -2.52 4.17 6.09
C PHE A 107 -1.04 4.37 6.43
N THR A 108 -0.39 3.29 6.87
CA THR A 108 1.02 3.30 7.24
C THR A 108 1.74 2.26 6.40
N THR A 109 2.80 2.66 5.70
CA THR A 109 3.70 1.70 5.05
C THR A 109 4.56 1.02 6.12
N ILE A 110 4.84 -0.27 5.95
CA ILE A 110 5.74 -1.01 6.84
C ILE A 110 7.12 -1.14 6.18
N SER A 111 8.17 -1.09 7.00
CA SER A 111 9.51 -1.45 6.53
C SER A 111 9.69 -2.96 6.64
N ASN A 112 9.83 -3.63 5.50
CA ASN A 112 10.20 -5.05 5.42
C ASN A 112 11.72 -5.20 5.43
N SER A 113 12.41 -4.56 6.39
CA SER A 113 13.85 -4.76 6.54
C SER A 113 14.10 -6.22 6.92
N PRO A 114 15.01 -6.93 6.22
CA PRO A 114 15.40 -8.27 6.61
C PRO A 114 15.86 -8.28 8.07
N GLY A 115 15.31 -9.19 8.88
CA GLY A 115 15.82 -9.43 10.23
C GLY A 115 17.25 -9.98 10.22
N VAL A 116 17.85 -10.08 11.40
CA VAL A 116 19.18 -10.70 11.54
C VAL A 116 19.04 -12.23 11.45
N PRO A 117 19.74 -12.92 10.53
CA PRO A 117 19.77 -14.37 10.52
C PRO A 117 20.51 -14.88 11.77
N ILE A 118 20.01 -15.95 12.38
CA ILE A 118 20.65 -16.56 13.56
C ILE A 118 21.59 -17.66 13.06
N PRO A 119 22.91 -17.58 13.28
CA PRO A 119 23.82 -18.66 12.95
C PRO A 119 23.49 -19.91 13.77
N ILE A 120 23.28 -21.03 13.08
CA ILE A 120 23.03 -22.35 13.68
C ILE A 120 24.32 -23.17 13.63
N TYR A 121 25.09 -23.07 12.54
CA TYR A 121 26.37 -23.76 12.39
C TYR A 121 27.26 -23.10 11.32
N PRO A 122 28.59 -23.07 11.51
CA PRO A 122 29.30 -23.37 12.75
C PRO A 122 29.01 -22.32 13.84
N LEU A 123 29.13 -22.73 15.10
CA LEU A 123 28.95 -21.80 16.23
C LEU A 123 30.25 -21.02 16.48
N SER A 124 30.15 -19.91 17.22
CA SER A 124 31.32 -19.11 17.57
C SER A 124 32.34 -19.94 18.36
N ASN A 125 33.63 -19.72 18.07
CA ASN A 125 34.77 -20.34 18.76
C ASN A 125 34.80 -21.89 18.70
N THR A 126 34.19 -22.51 17.69
CA THR A 126 34.29 -23.96 17.50
C THR A 126 35.48 -24.32 16.61
N ASN A 127 36.33 -25.23 17.09
CA ASN A 127 37.36 -25.85 16.25
C ASN A 127 36.72 -26.95 15.39
N ILE A 128 36.84 -26.83 14.07
CA ILE A 128 36.34 -27.83 13.13
C ILE A 128 37.54 -28.63 12.63
N VAL A 129 37.63 -29.89 13.03
CA VAL A 129 38.71 -30.80 12.64
C VAL A 129 38.22 -31.69 11.51
N ASP A 130 38.92 -31.66 10.38
CA ASP A 130 38.63 -32.36 9.12
C ASP A 130 37.43 -31.83 8.31
N THR A 131 37.73 -30.95 7.33
CA THR A 131 36.79 -30.44 6.33
C THR A 131 37.10 -30.98 4.92
N SER A 132 37.60 -32.22 4.80
CA SER A 132 38.22 -32.76 3.57
C SER A 132 37.35 -32.81 2.30
N LYS A 133 36.14 -32.24 2.29
CA LYS A 133 35.40 -32.02 1.03
C LYS A 133 34.51 -30.77 0.97
N TYR A 134 33.87 -30.35 2.06
CA TYR A 134 33.09 -29.10 2.13
C TYR A 134 32.73 -28.77 3.58
N LEU A 135 32.51 -27.49 3.87
CA LEU A 135 31.93 -27.00 5.12
C LEU A 135 30.55 -26.40 4.83
N THR A 136 29.52 -26.91 5.52
CA THR A 136 28.15 -26.40 5.39
C THR A 136 27.93 -25.28 6.41
N PHE A 137 27.30 -24.19 5.98
CA PHE A 137 26.86 -23.10 6.86
C PHE A 137 25.34 -23.14 6.96
N ILE A 138 24.81 -23.02 8.18
CA ILE A 138 23.38 -23.09 8.47
C ILE A 138 23.00 -21.88 9.30
N TRP A 139 21.96 -21.17 8.86
CA TRP A 139 21.36 -20.06 9.59
C TRP A 139 19.84 -20.16 9.56
N SER A 140 19.17 -19.54 10.53
CA SER A 140 17.70 -19.42 10.51
C SER A 140 17.27 -18.44 9.42
N LYS A 141 16.10 -18.69 8.83
CA LYS A 141 15.49 -17.71 7.92
C LYS A 141 15.17 -16.43 8.70
N ALA A 142 15.74 -15.31 8.27
CA ALA A 142 15.39 -14.01 8.78
C ALA A 142 14.00 -13.58 8.28
N PRO A 143 13.15 -12.97 9.13
CA PRO A 143 11.91 -12.33 8.68
C PRO A 143 12.21 -11.35 7.54
N PHE A 144 11.38 -11.34 6.50
CA PHE A 144 11.50 -10.44 5.35
C PHE A 144 12.80 -10.55 4.52
N ALA A 145 13.67 -11.53 4.80
CA ALA A 145 14.86 -11.77 4.00
C ALA A 145 14.52 -12.52 2.69
N GLU A 146 14.83 -11.89 1.57
CA GLU A 146 14.68 -12.44 0.22
C GLU A 146 15.97 -13.07 -0.31
N SER A 147 17.12 -12.62 0.20
CA SER A 147 18.45 -13.11 -0.18
C SER A 147 19.41 -13.01 1.01
N TYR A 148 20.54 -13.71 0.93
CA TYR A 148 21.59 -13.69 1.96
C TYR A 148 22.96 -13.47 1.32
N SER A 149 23.81 -12.72 2.01
CA SER A 149 25.23 -12.62 1.70
C SER A 149 26.01 -13.37 2.78
N ILE A 150 26.99 -14.17 2.36
CA ILE A 150 27.92 -14.85 3.25
C ILE A 150 29.34 -14.40 2.94
N GLU A 151 30.06 -14.03 3.98
CA GLU A 151 31.48 -13.64 3.93
C GLU A 151 32.26 -14.47 4.93
N ILE A 152 33.42 -14.95 4.50
CA ILE A 152 34.35 -15.74 5.30
C ILE A 152 35.70 -15.06 5.15
N GLY A 153 36.22 -14.52 6.25
CA GLY A 153 37.51 -13.83 6.30
C GLY A 153 38.47 -14.49 7.28
N PHE A 154 39.73 -14.07 7.21
CA PHE A 154 40.78 -14.47 8.16
C PHE A 154 40.90 -13.50 9.34
N ASP A 155 40.17 -12.38 9.31
CA ASP A 155 40.15 -11.35 10.32
C ASP A 155 38.71 -10.84 10.56
N ASN A 156 38.51 -10.16 11.69
CA ASN A 156 37.18 -9.70 12.12
C ASN A 156 36.66 -8.49 11.33
N ASN A 157 37.53 -7.80 10.61
CA ASN A 157 37.15 -6.66 9.78
C ASN A 157 36.80 -7.10 8.35
N PHE A 158 37.03 -8.38 8.03
CA PHE A 158 36.93 -8.93 6.69
C PHE A 158 37.83 -8.20 5.68
N ASP A 159 38.95 -7.64 6.14
CA ASP A 159 39.96 -6.99 5.28
C ASP A 159 40.65 -8.03 4.38
N SER A 160 40.73 -9.29 4.85
CA SER A 160 41.21 -10.46 4.12
C SER A 160 40.12 -11.52 3.99
N LEU A 161 39.53 -11.60 2.80
CA LEU A 161 38.46 -12.56 2.49
C LEU A 161 39.01 -13.87 1.92
N LEU A 162 38.51 -14.98 2.45
CA LEU A 162 38.60 -16.31 1.86
C LEU A 162 37.47 -16.56 0.86
N TYR A 163 36.25 -16.09 1.18
CA TYR A 163 35.06 -16.32 0.38
C TYR A 163 34.03 -15.22 0.58
N SER A 164 33.36 -14.81 -0.50
CA SER A 164 32.17 -13.96 -0.43
C SER A 164 31.19 -14.39 -1.51
N LYS A 165 29.90 -14.54 -1.17
CA LYS A 165 28.85 -14.87 -2.12
C LYS A 165 27.51 -14.30 -1.72
N ASN A 166 26.77 -13.84 -2.71
CA ASN A 166 25.36 -13.51 -2.62
C ASN A 166 24.53 -14.73 -3.06
N ASN A 167 23.70 -15.26 -2.18
CA ASN A 167 22.68 -16.25 -2.49
C ASN A 167 21.35 -15.51 -2.65
N ARG A 168 20.89 -15.42 -3.90
CA ARG A 168 19.53 -14.97 -4.25
C ARG A 168 18.56 -16.13 -4.20
#